data_AF-A0A818EI95-F1
#
_entry.id   AF-A0A818EI95-F1
#
_cell.length_a   1.000
_cell.length_b   1.000
_cell.length_c   1.000
_cell.angle_alpha   90.00
_cell.angle_beta   90.00
_cell.angle_gamma   90.00
#
_symmetry.space_group_name_H-M   'P 1'
#
loop_
_entity.id
_entity.type
_entity.pdbx_description
1 polymer ?
#
loop_
_entity_poly.entity_id
_entity_poly.type
_entity_poly.pdbx_seq_one_letter_code
_entity_poly.pdbx_strand_id
1 'polypeptide(L)'
;MVYWNAAAALYAYAWARISRQGIDVVGHSQLVGYPELPDLQLQPQYPSVSLLNWTTGEGTAKYWTTKLLIETVDIDNDQAVVTETTDLQGQNIFSQAFIGKNGRRWVLIINKRYANIDVFLPGCTGGRMQIINEASGFGPPTEVTLELSKITLSPFAVAVVHMPPDNRN
;
A
#
# COMPACT_ATOMS: atom_id res chain seq x y z
N MET A 1 -3.15 5.76 -15.17
CA MET A 1 -2.78 4.84 -14.06
C MET A 1 -2.45 5.60 -12.79
N VAL A 2 -1.62 6.64 -12.84
CA VAL A 2 -1.25 7.48 -11.68
C VAL A 2 -2.40 7.87 -10.73
N TYR A 3 -3.60 8.18 -11.24
CA TYR A 3 -4.76 8.48 -10.41
C TYR A 3 -5.09 7.36 -9.43
N TRP A 4 -5.06 6.12 -9.90
CA TRP A 4 -5.35 4.93 -9.08
C TRP A 4 -4.25 4.68 -8.05
N ASN A 5 -2.98 4.94 -8.40
CA ASN A 5 -1.88 4.87 -7.45
C ASN A 5 -2.02 5.94 -6.35
N ALA A 6 -2.39 7.17 -6.70
CA ALA A 6 -2.66 8.23 -5.72
C ALA A 6 -3.82 7.87 -4.79
N ALA A 7 -4.91 7.30 -5.33
CA ALA A 7 -6.04 6.82 -4.56
C ALA A 7 -5.66 5.65 -3.63
N ALA A 8 -4.83 4.72 -4.12
CA ALA A 8 -4.30 3.60 -3.34
C ALA A 8 -3.39 4.08 -2.19
N ALA A 9 -2.49 5.03 -2.47
CA ALA A 9 -1.62 5.66 -1.48
C ALA A 9 -2.43 6.37 -0.38
N LEU A 10 -3.46 7.13 -0.76
CA LEU A 10 -4.38 7.77 0.20
C LEU A 10 -5.10 6.73 1.06
N TYR A 11 -5.59 5.64 0.45
CA TYR A 11 -6.28 4.58 1.17
C TYR A 11 -5.35 3.88 2.17
N ALA A 12 -4.15 3.46 1.75
CA ALA A 12 -3.18 2.83 2.64
C ALA A 12 -2.77 3.76 3.80
N TYR A 13 -2.62 5.07 3.52
CA TYR A 13 -2.34 6.08 4.54
C TYR A 13 -3.49 6.17 5.55
N ALA A 14 -4.73 6.29 5.07
CA ALA A 14 -5.91 6.36 5.93
C ALA A 14 -6.03 5.09 6.78
N TRP A 15 -5.93 3.91 6.17
CA TRP A 15 -5.96 2.61 6.83
C TRP A 15 -4.92 2.52 7.96
N ALA A 16 -3.67 2.88 7.71
CA ALA A 16 -2.61 2.81 8.73
C ALA A 16 -2.80 3.83 9.86
N ARG A 17 -3.41 4.99 9.57
CA ARG A 17 -3.70 6.00 10.58
C ARG A 17 -4.88 5.62 11.47
N ILE A 18 -5.90 4.98 10.91
CA ILE A 18 -7.12 4.60 11.64
C ILE A 18 -7.00 3.27 12.36
N SER A 19 -6.16 2.34 11.87
CA SER A 19 -5.85 1.09 12.59
C SER A 19 -5.25 1.34 13.98
N ARG A 20 -4.61 2.49 14.19
CA ARG A 20 -4.07 2.94 15.49
C ARG A 20 -5.09 3.60 16.42
N GLN A 21 -6.32 3.82 15.96
CA GLN A 21 -7.35 4.58 16.69
C GLN A 21 -8.47 3.68 17.24
N GLY A 22 -8.31 2.36 17.18
CA GLY A 22 -9.35 1.42 17.59
C GLY A 22 -10.56 1.41 16.66
N ILE A 23 -10.36 1.72 15.37
CA ILE A 23 -11.40 1.56 14.35
C ILE A 23 -11.32 0.13 13.83
N ASP A 24 -12.38 -0.64 14.11
CA ASP A 24 -12.41 -2.09 13.83
C ASP A 24 -12.71 -2.42 12.36
N VAL A 25 -13.44 -1.55 11.65
CA VAL A 25 -13.91 -1.81 10.29
C VAL A 25 -13.70 -0.62 9.37
N VAL A 26 -13.13 -0.89 8.20
CA VAL A 26 -12.96 0.07 7.10
C VAL A 26 -13.56 -0.52 5.85
N GLY A 27 -14.48 0.21 5.22
CA GLY A 27 -15.12 -0.18 3.98
C GLY A 27 -14.66 0.68 2.79
N HIS A 28 -14.79 0.11 1.59
CA HIS A 28 -14.77 0.88 0.36
C HIS A 28 -16.19 1.21 -0.08
N SER A 29 -16.38 2.40 -0.66
CA SER A 29 -17.69 2.84 -1.17
C SER A 29 -18.24 1.91 -2.26
N GLN A 30 -17.41 1.52 -3.24
CA GLN A 30 -17.85 0.71 -4.38
C GLN A 30 -16.81 -0.31 -4.81
N LEU A 31 -17.25 -1.53 -5.11
CA LEU A 31 -16.44 -2.52 -5.81
C LEU A 31 -16.26 -2.12 -7.28
N VAL A 32 -17.34 -1.70 -7.94
CA VAL A 32 -17.34 -1.21 -9.31
C VAL A 32 -18.07 0.13 -9.39
N GLY A 33 -17.35 1.17 -9.81
CA GLY A 33 -17.90 2.40 -10.37
C GLY A 33 -17.57 2.47 -11.85
N TYR A 34 -18.46 3.05 -12.66
CA TYR A 34 -18.35 3.13 -14.11
C TYR A 34 -18.89 4.47 -14.63
N PRO A 35 -18.34 5.02 -15.73
CA PRO A 35 -18.79 6.28 -16.30
C PRO A 35 -20.15 6.08 -16.98
N GLU A 36 -20.61 7.04 -17.77
CA GLU A 36 -21.72 6.75 -18.66
C GLU A 36 -21.33 5.62 -19.64
N LEU A 37 -22.15 4.56 -19.68
CA LEU A 37 -21.97 3.41 -20.57
C LEU A 37 -23.20 3.33 -21.49
N PRO A 38 -23.15 3.90 -22.71
CA PRO A 38 -24.32 4.06 -23.59
C PRO A 38 -25.07 2.76 -23.86
N ASP A 39 -24.32 1.66 -24.00
CA ASP A 39 -24.89 0.34 -24.32
C ASP A 39 -25.68 -0.28 -23.16
N LEU A 40 -25.41 0.13 -21.91
CA LEU A 40 -26.05 -0.44 -20.72
C LEU A 40 -27.24 0.37 -20.23
N GLN A 41 -27.39 1.64 -20.65
CA GLN A 41 -28.47 2.54 -20.24
C GLN A 41 -28.64 2.63 -18.69
N LEU A 42 -27.55 2.45 -17.95
CA LEU A 42 -27.52 2.58 -16.50
C LEU A 42 -27.09 3.98 -16.09
N GLN A 43 -27.53 4.43 -14.92
CA GLN A 43 -27.00 5.66 -14.32
C GLN A 43 -25.49 5.48 -14.04
N PRO A 44 -24.65 6.48 -14.37
CA PRO A 44 -23.22 6.42 -14.12
C PRO A 44 -22.91 6.39 -12.61
N GLN A 45 -21.87 5.66 -12.23
CA GLN A 45 -21.49 5.42 -10.84
C GLN A 45 -20.03 5.83 -10.63
N TYR A 46 -19.77 6.87 -9.83
CA TYR A 46 -18.46 7.49 -9.57
C TYR A 46 -17.22 6.62 -9.91
N PRO A 47 -16.67 6.74 -11.14
CA PRO A 47 -15.57 5.89 -11.60
C PRO A 47 -14.31 6.10 -10.79
N SER A 48 -14.18 7.25 -10.14
CA SER A 48 -13.08 7.66 -9.28
C SER A 48 -12.87 6.78 -8.05
N VAL A 49 -13.90 6.10 -7.55
CA VAL A 49 -13.81 5.30 -6.31
C VAL A 49 -13.75 3.79 -6.55
N SER A 50 -13.82 3.35 -7.81
CA SER A 50 -13.86 1.94 -8.21
C SER A 50 -12.64 1.14 -7.76
N LEU A 51 -12.87 -0.09 -7.29
CA LEU A 51 -11.81 -1.06 -7.04
C LEU A 51 -11.45 -1.84 -8.30
N LEU A 52 -12.40 -2.04 -9.21
CA LEU A 52 -12.17 -2.76 -10.47
C LEU A 52 -12.24 -1.82 -11.67
N ASN A 53 -11.45 -2.11 -12.69
CA ASN A 53 -11.65 -1.55 -14.01
C ASN A 53 -12.99 -2.06 -14.54
N TRP A 54 -13.94 -1.15 -14.76
CA TRP A 54 -15.30 -1.51 -15.19
C TRP A 54 -15.37 -2.11 -16.59
N THR A 55 -14.34 -1.90 -17.43
CA THR A 55 -14.28 -2.47 -18.78
C THR A 55 -13.70 -3.88 -18.78
N THR A 56 -12.65 -4.12 -17.98
CA THR A 56 -11.90 -5.40 -18.02
C THR A 56 -12.17 -6.32 -16.85
N GLY A 57 -12.76 -5.81 -15.75
CA GLY A 57 -12.92 -6.53 -14.49
C GLY A 57 -11.64 -6.65 -13.66
N GLU A 58 -10.50 -6.16 -14.16
CA GLU A 58 -9.21 -6.26 -13.47
C GLU A 58 -9.12 -5.31 -12.28
N GLY A 59 -8.29 -5.64 -11.28
CA GLY A 59 -8.11 -4.81 -10.10
C GLY A 59 -7.36 -3.51 -10.39
N THR A 60 -7.87 -2.37 -9.90
CA THR A 60 -7.10 -1.12 -9.84
C THR A 60 -6.00 -1.23 -8.78
N ALA A 61 -5.05 -0.30 -8.79
CA ALA A 61 -4.05 -0.21 -7.73
C ALA A 61 -4.68 -0.19 -6.32
N LYS A 62 -5.87 0.41 -6.18
CA LYS A 62 -6.60 0.45 -4.91
C LYS A 62 -7.07 -0.95 -4.48
N TYR A 63 -7.62 -1.75 -5.40
CA TYR A 63 -7.95 -3.16 -5.12
C TYR A 63 -6.74 -3.96 -4.67
N TRP A 64 -5.64 -3.86 -5.42
CA TRP A 64 -4.44 -4.62 -5.11
C TRP A 64 -3.81 -4.16 -3.79
N THR A 65 -3.85 -2.86 -3.46
CA THR A 65 -3.40 -2.37 -2.16
C THR A 65 -4.27 -2.88 -1.03
N THR A 66 -5.59 -2.90 -1.19
CA THR A 66 -6.49 -3.47 -0.19
C THR A 66 -6.22 -4.95 0.02
N LYS A 67 -6.10 -5.72 -1.07
CA LYS A 67 -5.77 -7.14 -1.00
C LYS A 67 -4.42 -7.37 -0.33
N LEU A 68 -3.38 -6.63 -0.73
CA LEU A 68 -2.05 -6.70 -0.13
C LEU A 68 -2.09 -6.46 1.38
N LEU A 69 -2.82 -5.44 1.84
CA LEU A 69 -2.95 -5.15 3.28
C LEU A 69 -3.69 -6.26 4.03
N ILE A 70 -4.79 -6.79 3.46
CA ILE A 70 -5.52 -7.93 4.04
C ILE A 70 -4.64 -9.17 4.16
N GLU A 71 -3.87 -9.49 3.12
CA GLU A 71 -2.99 -10.66 3.10
C GLU A 71 -1.72 -10.46 3.96
N THR A 72 -1.31 -9.21 4.18
CA THR A 72 -0.16 -8.89 5.02
C THR A 72 -0.53 -8.91 6.50
N VAL A 73 -1.64 -8.31 6.90
CA VAL A 73 -1.90 -8.04 8.32
C VAL A 73 -2.42 -9.29 9.01
N ASP A 74 -1.78 -9.69 10.11
CA ASP A 74 -2.38 -10.60 11.07
C ASP A 74 -3.08 -9.77 12.15
N ILE A 75 -4.39 -9.57 12.00
CA ILE A 75 -5.17 -8.63 12.82
C ILE A 75 -5.16 -8.96 14.31
N ASP A 76 -4.96 -10.23 14.66
CA ASP A 76 -4.95 -10.70 16.05
C ASP A 76 -3.56 -10.55 16.70
N ASN A 77 -2.51 -10.43 15.90
CA ASN A 77 -1.13 -10.62 16.39
C ASN A 77 -0.16 -9.49 15.99
N ASP A 78 -0.43 -8.75 14.93
CA ASP A 78 0.42 -7.64 14.50
C ASP A 78 0.10 -6.38 15.32
N GLN A 79 1.14 -5.76 15.86
CA GLN A 79 1.05 -4.51 16.61
C GLN A 79 1.84 -3.42 15.90
N ALA A 80 1.19 -2.28 15.66
CA ALA A 80 1.84 -1.09 15.16
C ALA A 80 2.82 -0.54 16.22
N VAL A 81 4.07 -0.28 15.83
CA VAL A 81 5.10 0.27 16.73
C VAL A 81 5.41 1.73 16.39
N VAL A 82 6.11 2.42 17.28
CA VAL A 82 6.65 3.75 16.98
C VAL A 82 7.57 3.62 15.78
N THR A 83 7.33 4.46 14.77
CA THR A 83 8.08 4.48 13.52
C THR A 83 8.57 5.90 13.31
N GLU A 84 9.89 6.07 13.24
CA GLU A 84 10.52 7.37 13.07
C GLU A 84 11.07 7.51 11.64
N THR A 85 10.99 8.72 11.11
CA THR A 85 11.51 9.06 9.78
C THR A 85 12.25 10.38 9.84
N THR A 86 13.27 10.53 8.99
CA THR A 86 13.95 11.82 8.79
C THR A 86 13.09 12.84 8.02
N ASP A 87 11.97 12.43 7.43
CA ASP A 87 10.93 13.31 6.90
C ASP A 87 10.11 13.92 8.05
N LEU A 88 10.72 14.85 8.79
CA LEU A 88 10.17 15.38 10.06
C LEU A 88 8.78 16.02 9.92
N GLN A 89 8.45 16.55 8.73
CA GLN A 89 7.12 17.12 8.46
C GLN A 89 6.14 16.09 7.90
N GLY A 90 6.59 14.86 7.62
CA GLY A 90 5.80 13.78 7.04
C GLY A 90 5.19 14.15 5.69
N GLN A 91 5.84 15.00 4.89
CA GLN A 91 5.28 15.53 3.64
C GLN A 91 5.58 14.65 2.43
N ASN A 92 6.66 13.88 2.51
CA ASN A 92 7.24 13.13 1.40
C ASN A 92 6.81 11.66 1.45
N ILE A 93 6.90 11.06 2.63
CA ILE A 93 6.50 9.67 2.84
C ILE A 93 5.58 9.54 4.04
N PHE A 94 4.86 8.42 4.08
CA PHE A 94 4.33 7.89 5.31
C PHE A 94 4.94 6.52 5.54
N SER A 95 5.24 6.18 6.80
CA SER A 95 5.67 4.83 7.15
C SER A 95 5.07 4.38 8.47
N GLN A 96 4.80 3.09 8.58
CA GLN A 96 4.32 2.45 9.79
C GLN A 96 4.90 1.04 9.86
N ALA A 97 5.68 0.77 10.91
CA ALA A 97 6.23 -0.54 11.21
C ALA A 97 5.28 -1.34 12.11
N PHE A 98 5.33 -2.66 11.94
CA PHE A 98 4.54 -3.63 12.68
C PHE A 98 5.42 -4.78 13.16
N ILE A 99 5.14 -5.27 14.36
CA ILE A 99 5.73 -6.49 14.92
C ILE A 99 4.63 -7.50 15.18
N GLY A 100 4.87 -8.76 14.86
CA GLY A 100 3.95 -9.86 15.09
C GLY A 100 4.59 -11.00 15.90
N LYS A 101 3.86 -12.10 16.03
CA LYS A 101 4.39 -13.32 16.69
C LYS A 101 5.62 -13.88 15.95
N ASN A 102 6.43 -14.67 16.67
CA ASN A 102 7.58 -15.39 16.14
C ASN A 102 8.62 -14.50 15.43
N GLY A 103 8.80 -13.26 15.91
CA GLY A 103 9.76 -12.31 15.34
C GLY A 103 9.37 -11.75 13.97
N ARG A 104 8.10 -11.91 13.55
CA ARG A 104 7.57 -11.29 12.34
C ARG A 104 7.69 -9.77 12.45
N ARG A 105 8.26 -9.15 11.42
CA ARG A 105 8.42 -7.69 11.33
C ARG A 105 8.17 -7.24 9.91
N TRP A 106 7.39 -6.18 9.74
CA TRP A 106 7.16 -5.59 8.44
C TRP A 106 6.89 -4.09 8.53
N VAL A 107 7.08 -3.39 7.42
CA VAL A 107 6.93 -1.93 7.34
C VAL A 107 6.09 -1.59 6.12
N LEU A 108 5.00 -0.85 6.33
CA LEU A 108 4.27 -0.16 5.27
C LEU A 108 4.98 1.16 4.96
N ILE A 109 5.30 1.42 3.70
CA ILE A 109 5.89 2.67 3.23
C ILE A 109 5.08 3.19 2.05
N ILE A 110 4.71 4.47 2.10
CA ILE A 110 3.87 5.13 1.11
C ILE A 110 4.60 6.38 0.62
N ASN A 111 4.79 6.49 -0.69
CA ASN A 111 5.22 7.73 -1.31
C ASN A 111 4.02 8.69 -1.43
N LYS A 112 4.12 9.90 -0.87
CA LYS A 112 3.06 10.92 -0.91
C LYS A 112 3.21 11.90 -2.08
N ARG A 113 4.26 11.76 -2.88
CA ARG A 113 4.65 12.72 -3.92
C ARG A 113 4.39 12.15 -5.31
N TYR A 114 4.13 13.08 -6.22
CA TYR A 114 4.19 12.79 -7.66
C TYR A 114 5.64 12.85 -8.18
N ALA A 115 6.55 12.16 -7.50
CA ALA A 115 7.98 12.11 -7.82
C ALA A 115 8.61 10.85 -7.21
N ASN A 116 9.74 10.39 -7.75
CA ASN A 116 10.53 9.33 -7.13
C ASN A 116 11.09 9.78 -5.78
N ILE A 117 11.04 8.91 -4.78
CA ILE A 117 11.67 9.14 -3.47
C ILE A 117 12.55 7.95 -3.13
N ASP A 118 13.79 8.25 -2.72
CA ASP A 118 14.68 7.28 -2.13
C ASP A 118 14.44 7.19 -0.62
N VAL A 119 14.21 5.98 -0.12
CA VAL A 119 14.03 5.66 1.29
C VAL A 119 15.17 4.76 1.73
N PHE A 120 15.84 5.13 2.82
CA PHE A 120 16.81 4.27 3.48
C PHE A 120 16.14 3.56 4.65
N LEU A 121 16.02 2.24 4.56
CA LEU A 121 15.42 1.37 5.59
C LEU A 121 16.52 0.45 6.15
N PRO A 122 17.10 0.75 7.32
CA PRO A 122 18.15 -0.08 7.90
C PRO A 122 17.68 -1.50 8.20
N GLY A 123 18.53 -2.49 7.92
CA GLY A 123 18.29 -3.89 8.28
C GLY A 123 17.28 -4.63 7.39
N CYS A 124 16.84 -4.03 6.27
CA CYS A 124 15.93 -4.69 5.34
C CYS A 124 16.63 -5.59 4.30
N THR A 125 17.96 -5.54 4.18
CA THR A 125 18.72 -6.43 3.28
C THR A 125 18.45 -7.90 3.59
N GLY A 126 18.10 -8.68 2.56
CA GLY A 126 17.64 -10.06 2.68
C GLY A 126 16.14 -10.20 2.97
N GLY A 127 15.44 -9.09 3.20
CA GLY A 127 14.00 -9.02 3.30
C GLY A 127 13.30 -9.03 1.93
N ARG A 128 11.97 -9.05 1.94
CA ARG A 128 11.13 -9.03 0.74
C ARG A 128 10.29 -7.77 0.70
N MET A 129 10.20 -7.13 -0.44
CA MET A 129 9.32 -5.99 -0.67
C MET A 129 8.25 -6.35 -1.71
N GLN A 130 7.00 -6.10 -1.37
CA GLN A 130 5.87 -6.13 -2.30
C GLN A 130 5.46 -4.68 -2.59
N ILE A 131 5.44 -4.28 -3.86
CA ILE A 131 5.20 -2.89 -4.27
C ILE A 131 4.10 -2.79 -5.32
N ILE A 132 3.22 -1.81 -5.11
CA ILE A 132 2.19 -1.40 -6.07
C ILE A 132 2.53 0.00 -6.54
N ASN A 133 2.76 0.13 -7.84
CA ASN A 133 3.07 1.39 -8.50
C ASN A 133 2.50 1.43 -9.92
N GLU A 134 2.89 2.42 -10.72
CA GLU A 134 2.42 2.53 -12.09
C GLU A 134 2.83 1.33 -12.97
N ALA A 135 4.00 0.73 -12.71
CA ALA A 135 4.46 -0.44 -13.44
C ALA A 135 3.64 -1.71 -13.15
N SER A 136 3.00 -1.80 -11.97
CA SER A 136 2.06 -2.88 -11.65
C SER A 136 0.82 -2.85 -12.55
N GLY A 137 0.46 -1.69 -13.13
CA GLY A 137 -0.72 -1.57 -13.98
C GLY A 137 -2.02 -1.93 -13.25
N PHE A 138 -2.82 -2.81 -13.85
CA PHE A 138 -3.98 -3.46 -13.23
C PHE A 138 -3.64 -4.85 -12.64
N GLY A 139 -2.35 -5.18 -12.57
CA GLY A 139 -1.82 -6.43 -12.05
C GLY A 139 -1.50 -6.40 -10.55
N PRO A 140 -1.15 -7.58 -9.99
CA PRO A 140 -0.77 -7.72 -8.59
C PRO A 140 0.48 -6.92 -8.22
N PRO A 141 0.78 -6.76 -6.91
CA PRO A 141 2.06 -6.20 -6.47
C PRO A 141 3.23 -6.97 -7.06
N THR A 142 4.29 -6.24 -7.44
CA THR A 142 5.56 -6.84 -7.79
C THR A 142 6.32 -7.19 -6.51
N GLU A 143 6.90 -8.38 -6.43
CA GLU A 143 7.74 -8.80 -5.31
C GLU A 143 9.22 -8.75 -5.69
N VAL A 144 10.06 -8.22 -4.80
CA VAL A 144 11.52 -8.17 -4.95
C VAL A 144 12.22 -8.51 -3.64
N THR A 145 13.35 -9.20 -3.72
CA THR A 145 14.27 -9.35 -2.58
C THR A 145 15.12 -8.08 -2.46
N LEU A 146 15.25 -7.55 -1.26
CA LEU A 146 16.04 -6.34 -1.02
C LEU A 146 17.51 -6.69 -0.83
N GLU A 147 18.35 -6.28 -1.78
CA GLU A 147 19.81 -6.47 -1.68
C GLU A 147 20.50 -5.30 -0.95
N LEU A 148 19.86 -4.13 -0.94
CA LEU A 148 20.36 -2.91 -0.35
C LEU A 148 19.34 -2.33 0.63
N SER A 149 19.84 -1.56 1.59
CA SER A 149 18.99 -0.78 2.51
C SER A 149 18.32 0.44 1.84
N LYS A 150 18.67 0.75 0.58
CA LYS A 150 18.10 1.85 -0.19
C LYS A 150 17.00 1.32 -1.11
N ILE A 151 15.80 1.88 -0.98
CA ILE A 151 14.61 1.54 -1.77
C ILE A 151 14.19 2.79 -2.53
N THR A 152 14.02 2.70 -3.85
CA THR A 152 13.45 3.78 -4.65
C THR A 152 11.96 3.54 -4.85
N LEU A 153 11.13 4.45 -4.32
CA LEU A 153 9.68 4.44 -4.48
C LEU A 153 9.29 5.38 -5.61
N SER A 154 8.69 4.84 -6.67
CA SER A 154 8.07 5.61 -7.74
C SER A 154 6.87 6.43 -7.23
N PRO A 155 6.34 7.40 -8.02
CA PRO A 155 5.27 8.27 -7.57
C PRO A 155 4.07 7.50 -7.02
N PHE A 156 3.58 7.91 -5.85
CA PHE A 156 2.45 7.28 -5.16
C PHE A 156 2.55 5.77 -4.94
N ALA A 157 3.76 5.21 -4.93
CA ALA A 157 3.95 3.80 -4.65
C ALA A 157 3.52 3.45 -3.21
N VAL A 158 2.90 2.28 -3.07
CA VAL A 158 2.63 1.63 -1.78
C VAL A 158 3.51 0.38 -1.72
N ALA A 159 4.36 0.31 -0.70
CA ALA A 159 5.26 -0.81 -0.48
C ALA A 159 5.05 -1.43 0.89
N VAL A 160 5.00 -2.76 0.94
CA VAL A 160 5.10 -3.56 2.17
C VAL A 160 6.46 -4.24 2.16
N VAL A 161 7.27 -3.96 3.18
CA VAL A 161 8.59 -4.58 3.35
C VAL A 161 8.56 -5.54 4.51
N HIS A 162 8.72 -6.84 4.23
CA HIS A 162 8.95 -7.86 5.24
C HIS A 162 10.44 -7.89 5.58
N MET A 163 10.76 -7.63 6.84
CA MET A 163 12.13 -7.62 7.32
C MET A 163 12.68 -9.05 7.39
N PRO A 164 13.99 -9.26 7.18
CA PRO A 164 14.61 -10.56 7.43
C PRO A 164 14.49 -10.95 8.91
N PRO A 165 14.66 -12.24 9.24
CA PRO A 165 14.84 -12.70 10.61
C PRO A 165 15.94 -11.92 11.34
N ASP A 166 15.79 -11.69 12.65
CA ASP A 166 16.83 -11.03 13.42
C ASP A 166 17.99 -12.01 13.66
N ASN A 167 19.14 -11.75 13.03
CA ASN A 167 20.34 -12.58 13.19
C ASN A 167 21.26 -12.09 14.34
N ARG A 168 20.78 -11.17 15.18
CA ARG A 168 21.53 -10.70 16.36
C ARG A 168 21.32 -11.68 17.52
N ASN A 169 22.16 -12.73 17.54
CA ASN A 169 22.52 -13.46 18.75
C ASN A 169 23.62 -12.71 19.51
#